data_AF-A0A524IFH4-F1
#
_entry.id   AF-A0A524IFH4-F1
#
_cell.length_a   1.000
_cell.length_b   1.000
_cell.length_c   1.000
_cell.angle_alpha   90.00
_cell.angle_beta   90.00
_cell.angle_gamma   90.00
#
_symmetry.space_group_name_H-M   'P 1'
#
loop_
_entity.id
_entity.type
_entity.pdbx_description
1 polymer ?
#
loop_
_entity_poly.entity_id
_entity_poly.type
_entity_poly.pdbx_seq_one_letter_code
_entity_poly.pdbx_strand_id
1 'polypeptide(L)'
;MRGKRFGAMLFASVFLAGGLAFAVEPAPGSAKALFEAKCSICHPLSRPLGKTKDRKGWTATVTRMKKVNGCPITDEEAQRIISYLLAERGPKGN
;
A
#
# COMPACT_ATOMS: atom_id res chain seq x y z
N MET A 1 15.69 -7.44 68.01
CA MET A 1 14.59 -6.51 68.37
C MET A 1 13.88 -6.11 67.09
N ARG A 2 12.63 -6.58 66.86
CA ARG A 2 11.41 -5.74 66.82
C ARG A 2 11.61 -4.54 65.86
N GLY A 3 11.24 -4.61 64.58
CA GLY A 3 9.87 -4.75 64.12
C GLY A 3 9.26 -3.37 63.87
N LYS A 4 9.12 -2.98 62.60
CA LYS A 4 8.18 -1.94 62.15
C LYS A 4 7.92 -2.14 60.66
N ARG A 5 6.79 -2.78 60.36
CA ARG A 5 6.06 -2.67 59.09
C ARG A 5 5.36 -1.32 59.10
N PHE A 6 5.32 -0.59 57.98
CA PHE A 6 4.21 0.27 57.53
C PHE A 6 4.62 0.92 56.21
N GLY A 7 3.72 0.92 55.23
CA GLY A 7 3.86 1.74 54.03
C GLY A 7 3.68 0.96 52.74
N ALA A 8 2.42 0.71 52.38
CA ALA A 8 2.06 0.31 51.03
C ALA A 8 2.49 1.39 50.02
N MET A 9 3.20 0.99 48.97
CA MET A 9 3.18 1.69 47.69
C MET A 9 3.02 0.64 46.59
N LEU A 10 1.76 0.37 46.29
CA LEU A 10 1.35 -0.23 45.03
C LEU A 10 1.58 0.82 43.93
N PHE A 11 2.72 0.77 43.25
CA PHE A 11 2.84 1.31 41.91
C PHE A 11 2.73 0.14 40.93
N ALA A 12 1.49 -0.31 40.73
CA ALA A 12 1.13 -1.11 39.58
C ALA A 12 1.22 -0.19 38.35
N SER A 13 2.42 -0.03 37.80
CA SER A 13 2.63 0.58 36.50
C SER A 13 2.13 -0.38 35.43
N VAL A 14 0.82 -0.37 35.21
CA VAL A 14 0.18 -0.93 34.02
C VAL A 14 0.65 -0.08 32.85
N PHE A 15 1.73 -0.50 32.19
CA PHE A 15 2.11 0.07 30.91
C PHE A 15 1.10 -0.36 29.86
N LEU A 16 0.27 0.62 29.56
CA LEU A 16 -0.75 0.73 28.52
C LEU A 16 -0.35 0.00 27.23
N ALA A 17 -1.31 -0.76 26.70
CA ALA A 17 -1.24 -1.48 25.43
C ALA A 17 -0.73 -0.59 24.27
N GLY A 18 0.49 -0.87 23.80
CA GLY A 18 0.99 -0.39 22.51
C GLY A 18 0.44 -1.27 21.40
N GLY A 19 -0.43 -0.69 20.56
CA GLY A 19 -1.23 -1.40 19.56
C GLY A 19 -0.43 -2.29 18.61
N LEU A 20 -1.01 -3.45 18.29
CA LEU A 20 -0.64 -4.25 17.13
C LEU A 20 -0.78 -3.37 15.88
N ALA A 21 0.35 -3.04 15.26
CA ALA A 21 0.36 -2.59 13.88
C ALA A 21 -0.15 -3.77 13.03
N PHE A 22 -1.46 -3.84 12.82
CA PHE A 22 -2.02 -4.70 11.78
C PHE A 22 -1.47 -4.15 10.46
N ALA A 23 -0.43 -4.81 9.94
CA ALA A 23 -0.14 -4.72 8.53
C ALA A 23 -1.42 -5.17 7.82
N VAL A 24 -2.21 -4.21 7.33
CA VAL A 24 -3.33 -4.50 6.44
C VAL A 24 -2.68 -5.11 5.20
N GLU A 25 -2.59 -6.44 5.18
CA GLU A 25 -2.26 -7.15 3.97
C GLU A 25 -3.29 -6.74 2.92
N PRO A 26 -2.85 -6.33 1.72
CA PRO A 26 -3.79 -5.98 0.68
C PRO A 26 -4.70 -7.19 0.46
N ALA A 27 -6.01 -7.00 0.65
CA ALA A 27 -6.97 -8.09 0.49
C ALA A 27 -6.71 -8.80 -0.86
N PRO A 28 -6.77 -10.15 -0.90
CA PRO A 28 -6.66 -10.89 -2.14
C PRO A 28 -7.62 -10.30 -3.17
N GLY A 29 -7.07 -9.84 -4.29
CA GLY A 29 -7.84 -9.15 -5.32
C GLY A 29 -8.03 -7.64 -5.11
N SER A 30 -7.27 -6.96 -4.26
CA SER A 30 -7.21 -5.48 -4.26
C SER A 30 -6.53 -4.93 -5.53
N ALA A 31 -6.80 -3.67 -5.88
CA ALA A 31 -6.16 -3.03 -7.04
C ALA A 31 -4.63 -2.89 -6.87
N LYS A 32 -4.17 -2.70 -5.62
CA LYS A 32 -2.74 -2.71 -5.27
C LYS A 32 -2.11 -4.08 -5.53
N ALA A 33 -2.69 -5.15 -4.99
CA ALA A 33 -2.18 -6.51 -5.20
C ALA A 33 -2.18 -6.89 -6.68
N LEU A 34 -3.22 -6.51 -7.43
CA LEU A 34 -3.28 -6.71 -8.88
C LEU A 34 -2.15 -5.96 -9.61
N PHE A 35 -1.91 -4.68 -9.27
CA PHE A 35 -0.81 -3.90 -9.82
C PHE A 35 0.55 -4.53 -9.51
N GLU A 36 0.79 -4.92 -8.25
CA GLU A 36 2.04 -5.54 -7.82
C GLU A 36 2.27 -6.86 -8.56
N ALA A 37 1.25 -7.71 -8.67
CA ALA A 37 1.34 -9.00 -9.35
C ALA A 37 1.58 -8.86 -10.86
N LYS A 38 0.93 -7.91 -11.54
CA LYS A 38 1.00 -7.78 -13.01
C LYS A 38 2.16 -6.92 -13.48
N CYS A 39 2.45 -5.81 -12.80
CA CYS A 39 3.42 -4.82 -13.26
C CYS A 39 4.85 -5.11 -12.80
N SER A 40 5.07 -6.07 -11.89
CA SER A 40 6.40 -6.51 -11.47
C SER A 40 7.01 -7.60 -12.37
N ILE A 41 6.21 -8.21 -13.25
CA ILE A 41 6.62 -9.33 -14.11
C ILE A 41 7.84 -8.98 -14.98
N CYS A 42 7.90 -7.76 -15.51
CA CYS A 42 8.93 -7.38 -16.49
C CYS A 42 9.92 -6.32 -15.99
N HIS A 43 9.58 -5.54 -14.95
CA HIS A 43 10.41 -4.42 -14.48
C HIS A 43 10.04 -4.02 -13.04
N PRO A 44 10.92 -3.32 -12.30
CA PRO A 44 10.59 -2.88 -10.94
C PRO A 44 9.43 -1.89 -10.90
N LEU A 45 8.62 -1.99 -9.84
CA LEU A 45 7.46 -1.11 -9.60
C LEU A 45 7.85 0.35 -9.31
N SER A 46 9.12 0.61 -8.98
CA SER A 46 9.64 1.97 -8.83
C SER A 46 9.51 2.81 -10.11
N ARG A 47 9.49 2.20 -11.30
CA ARG A 47 9.33 2.94 -12.57
C ARG A 47 7.97 3.64 -12.67
N PRO A 48 6.83 2.95 -12.55
CA PRO A 48 5.53 3.62 -12.51
C PRO A 48 5.37 4.44 -11.22
N LEU A 49 5.80 3.94 -10.05
CA LEU A 49 5.61 4.66 -8.78
C LEU A 49 6.48 5.92 -8.65
N GLY A 50 7.51 6.10 -9.48
CA GLY A 50 8.34 7.30 -9.56
C GLY A 50 7.85 8.35 -10.56
N LYS A 51 6.65 8.21 -11.12
CA LYS A 51 6.06 9.17 -12.07
C LYS A 51 4.74 9.68 -11.52
N THR A 52 4.42 10.93 -11.80
CA THR A 52 3.10 11.52 -11.58
C THR A 52 2.45 11.76 -12.93
N LYS A 53 1.23 11.26 -13.14
CA LYS A 53 0.48 11.46 -14.39
C LYS A 53 -1.01 11.61 -14.09
N ASP A 54 -1.70 12.33 -14.96
CA ASP A 54 -3.16 12.36 -14.97
C ASP A 54 -3.76 11.05 -15.49
N ARG A 55 -5.10 10.98 -15.52
CA ARG A 55 -5.82 9.79 -16.00
C ARG A 55 -5.44 9.45 -17.44
N LYS A 56 -5.33 10.43 -18.32
CA LYS A 56 -4.97 10.22 -19.74
C LYS A 56 -3.57 9.60 -19.85
N GLY A 57 -2.60 10.13 -19.12
CA GLY A 57 -1.22 9.63 -19.12
C GLY A 57 -1.09 8.22 -18.55
N TRP A 58 -1.85 7.90 -17.49
CA TRP A 58 -1.89 6.53 -16.96
C TRP A 58 -2.57 5.55 -17.91
N THR A 59 -3.70 5.92 -18.51
CA THR A 59 -4.38 5.10 -19.53
C THR A 59 -3.44 4.80 -20.69
N ALA A 60 -2.73 5.78 -21.23
CA ALA A 60 -1.77 5.58 -22.30
C ALA A 60 -0.63 4.64 -21.89
N THR A 61 -0.14 4.77 -20.65
CA THR A 61 0.95 3.93 -20.12
C THR A 61 0.52 2.46 -19.99
N VAL A 62 -0.61 2.20 -19.32
CA VAL A 62 -1.11 0.84 -19.11
C VAL A 62 -1.52 0.20 -20.43
N THR A 63 -2.14 0.97 -21.35
CA THR A 63 -2.46 0.49 -22.70
C THR A 63 -1.21 0.08 -23.48
N ARG A 64 -0.12 0.87 -23.41
CA ARG A 64 1.15 0.50 -24.04
C ARG A 64 1.72 -0.77 -23.41
N MET A 65 1.70 -0.91 -22.09
CA MET A 65 2.18 -2.12 -21.42
C MET A 65 1.40 -3.37 -21.85
N LYS A 66 0.07 -3.26 -21.96
CA LYS A 66 -0.79 -4.34 -22.46
C LYS A 66 -0.52 -4.67 -23.93
N LYS A 67 -0.65 -3.69 -24.82
CA LYS A 67 -0.70 -3.93 -26.28
C LYS A 67 0.66 -4.04 -26.95
N VAL A 68 1.65 -3.26 -26.49
CA VAL A 68 2.96 -3.18 -27.14
C VAL A 68 3.98 -4.06 -26.41
N ASN A 69 3.95 -4.08 -25.08
CA ASN A 69 4.90 -4.85 -24.28
C ASN A 69 4.37 -6.24 -23.88
N GLY A 70 3.12 -6.58 -24.24
CA GLY A 70 2.56 -7.91 -24.01
C GLY A 70 2.28 -8.25 -22.54
N CYS A 71 2.06 -7.25 -21.68
CA CYS A 71 1.68 -7.50 -20.28
C CYS A 71 0.33 -8.26 -20.24
N PRO A 72 0.25 -9.43 -19.57
CA PRO A 72 -0.95 -10.26 -19.56
C PRO A 72 -2.01 -9.72 -18.60
N ILE A 73 -2.69 -8.65 -19.02
CA ILE A 73 -3.80 -8.02 -18.29
C ILE A 73 -5.07 -7.89 -19.15
N THR A 74 -6.22 -8.17 -18.55
CA THR A 74 -7.54 -7.93 -19.18
C THR A 74 -7.85 -6.42 -19.24
N ASP A 75 -8.92 -6.02 -19.96
CA ASP A 75 -9.35 -4.62 -19.97
C ASP A 75 -9.86 -4.15 -18.59
N GLU A 76 -10.56 -5.02 -17.87
CA GLU A 76 -11.03 -4.75 -16.51
C GLU A 76 -9.86 -4.60 -15.55
N GLU A 77 -8.87 -5.50 -15.61
CA GLU A 77 -7.65 -5.39 -14.82
C GLU A 77 -6.89 -4.08 -15.13
N ALA A 78 -6.83 -3.70 -16.41
CA ALA A 78 -6.20 -2.45 -16.83
C ALA A 78 -6.89 -1.22 -16.21
N GLN A 79 -8.24 -1.16 -16.22
CA GLN A 79 -8.98 -0.05 -15.60
C GLN A 79 -8.75 0.06 -14.10
N ARG A 80 -8.65 -1.09 -13.41
CA ARG A 80 -8.37 -1.15 -11.98
C ARG A 80 -6.95 -0.66 -11.67
N ILE A 81 -5.97 -1.08 -12.46
CA ILE A 81 -4.58 -0.62 -12.34
C ILE A 81 -4.47 0.89 -12.62
N ILE A 82 -5.15 1.41 -13.66
CA ILE A 82 -5.19 2.85 -13.95
C ILE A 82 -5.75 3.64 -12.77
N SER A 83 -6.85 3.16 -12.19
CA SER A 83 -7.48 3.83 -11.05
C SER A 83 -6.58 3.82 -9.81
N TYR A 84 -5.89 2.71 -9.55
CA TYR A 84 -4.88 2.64 -8.49
C TYR A 84 -3.72 3.61 -8.73
N LEU A 85 -3.12 3.62 -9.93
CA LEU A 85 -2.03 4.53 -10.26
C LEU A 85 -2.44 6.00 -10.21
N LEU A 86 -3.68 6.33 -10.56
CA LEU A 86 -4.18 7.69 -10.43
C LEU A 86 -4.36 8.10 -8.97
N ALA A 87 -4.87 7.21 -8.12
CA ALA A 87 -5.02 7.50 -6.68
C ALA A 87 -3.65 7.67 -6.01
N GLU A 88 -2.69 6.82 -6.35
CA GLU A 88 -1.36 6.83 -5.77
C GLU A 88 -0.45 7.91 -6.35
N ARG A 89 -0.55 8.15 -7.66
CA ARG A 89 0.40 8.93 -8.46
C ARG A 89 -0.29 9.85 -9.46
N GLY A 90 -1.45 10.38 -9.07
CA GLY A 90 -2.12 11.48 -9.75
C GLY A 90 -1.51 12.85 -9.41
N PRO A 91 -1.76 13.88 -10.22
CA PRO A 91 -1.41 15.26 -9.85
C PRO A 91 -2.11 15.62 -8.55
N LYS A 92 -1.37 16.18 -7.59
CA LYS A 92 -1.98 16.78 -6.40
C LYS A 92 -2.46 18.18 -6.80
N GLY A 93 -3.74 18.48 -6.54
CA GLY A 93 -4.24 19.84 -6.68
C GLY A 93 -3.42 20.75 -5.79
N ASN A 94 -2.98 21.88 -6.34
CA ASN A 94 -2.22 22.90 -5.61
C ASN A 94 -3.16 23.80 -4.82
#